data_AF-A0A1Y0EQJ2-F1
#
_entry.id   AF-A0A1Y0EQJ2-F1
#
_cell.length_a   1.000
_cell.length_b   1.000
_cell.length_c   1.000
_cell.angle_alpha   90.00
_cell.angle_beta   90.00
_cell.angle_gamma   90.00
#
_symmetry.space_group_name_H-M   'P 1'
#
loop_
_entity.id
_entity.type
_entity.pdbx_description
1 polymer ?
#
loop_
_entity_poly.entity_id
_entity_poly.type
_entity_poly.pdbx_seq_one_letter_code
_entity_poly.pdbx_strand_id
1 'polypeptide(L)'
;MKLYSFPISALEKAINKRLLTLVSPHREWFGDRWQQKPYKKSFIEHKAMPLITVLAKGKTWDDETFATELADWNVKFYDAEVEVLRPMVDGDGLIQLMQKNMPDARKQAILAKFEDRHA
;
A
#
# COMPACT_ATOMS: atom_id res chain seq x y z
N MET A 1 3.30 -5.30 -13.51
CA MET A 1 2.11 -5.65 -12.70
C MET A 1 0.73 -5.36 -13.31
N LYS A 2 -0.12 -6.41 -13.40
CA LYS A 2 -1.56 -6.28 -13.69
C LYS A 2 -2.39 -6.08 -12.42
N LEU A 3 -2.94 -4.87 -12.24
CA LEU A 3 -3.68 -4.48 -11.03
C LEU A 3 -4.92 -5.35 -10.77
N TYR A 4 -5.17 -5.63 -9.49
CA TYR A 4 -6.41 -6.23 -9.01
C TYR A 4 -7.55 -5.20 -9.04
N SER A 5 -8.74 -5.63 -9.44
CA SER A 5 -9.92 -4.76 -9.46
C SER A 5 -10.51 -4.67 -8.05
N PHE A 6 -10.01 -3.71 -7.27
CA PHE A 6 -10.54 -3.38 -5.95
C PHE A 6 -11.32 -2.07 -6.01
N PRO A 7 -12.46 -1.93 -5.29
CA PRO A 7 -13.23 -0.69 -5.30
C PRO A 7 -12.41 0.50 -4.79
N ILE A 8 -12.16 1.48 -5.66
CA ILE A 8 -11.37 2.69 -5.33
C ILE A 8 -11.98 3.42 -4.13
N SER A 9 -13.31 3.53 -4.07
CA SER A 9 -14.00 4.19 -2.96
C SER A 9 -13.76 3.50 -1.61
N ALA A 10 -13.63 2.17 -1.59
CA ALA A 10 -13.29 1.43 -0.36
C ALA A 10 -11.84 1.70 0.05
N LEU A 11 -10.92 1.78 -0.92
CA LEU A 11 -9.51 2.10 -0.68
C LEU A 11 -9.35 3.53 -0.16
N GLU A 12 -10.01 4.49 -0.78
CA GLU A 12 -10.03 5.88 -0.31
C GLU A 12 -10.60 6.00 1.11
N LYS A 13 -11.68 5.26 1.42
CA LYS A 13 -12.25 5.23 2.77
C LYS A 13 -11.26 4.68 3.79
N ALA A 14 -10.51 3.62 3.44
CA ALA A 14 -9.46 3.08 4.31
C ALA A 14 -8.33 4.11 4.54
N ILE A 15 -7.86 4.77 3.49
CA ILE A 15 -6.84 5.82 3.59
C ILE A 15 -7.33 7.00 4.44
N ASN A 16 -8.57 7.46 4.22
CA ASN A 16 -9.18 8.53 5.02
C ASN A 16 -9.26 8.16 6.50
N LYS A 17 -9.63 6.91 6.82
CA LYS A 17 -9.64 6.42 8.21
C LYS A 17 -8.24 6.46 8.82
N ARG A 18 -7.20 6.10 8.06
CA ARG A 18 -5.81 6.17 8.52
C ARG A 18 -5.32 7.59 8.75
N LEU A 19 -5.75 8.54 7.92
CA LEU A 19 -5.40 9.95 8.09
C LEU A 19 -5.81 10.50 9.47
N LEU A 20 -6.91 10.01 10.03
CA LEU A 20 -7.39 10.40 11.37
C LEU A 20 -6.48 9.92 12.50
N THR A 21 -5.72 8.85 12.29
CA THR A 21 -4.85 8.23 13.32
C THR A 21 -3.38 8.53 13.12
N LEU A 22 -2.97 9.09 11.97
CA LEU A 22 -1.58 9.47 11.68
C LEU A 22 -1.07 10.51 12.68
N VAL A 23 0.18 10.40 13.09
CA VAL A 23 0.83 11.36 14.01
C VAL A 23 1.49 12.49 13.19
N SER A 24 1.63 13.68 13.77
CA SER A 24 2.43 14.76 13.19
C SER A 24 3.93 14.35 13.16
N PRO A 25 4.69 14.67 12.10
CA PRO A 25 4.35 15.53 10.96
C PRO A 25 3.65 14.80 9.79
N HIS A 26 3.52 13.48 9.84
CA HIS A 26 3.01 12.68 8.72
C HIS A 26 1.56 13.02 8.35
N ARG A 27 0.71 13.29 9.34
CA ARG A 27 -0.69 13.69 9.11
C ARG A 27 -0.81 14.94 8.24
N GLU A 28 -0.04 15.98 8.57
CA GLU A 28 -0.08 17.28 7.86
C GLU A 28 0.44 17.11 6.44
N TRP A 29 1.65 16.53 6.32
CA TRP A 29 2.30 16.36 5.02
C TRP A 29 1.44 15.54 4.04
N PHE A 30 0.87 14.42 4.51
CA PHE A 30 0.05 13.56 3.68
C PHE A 30 -1.34 14.15 3.47
N GLY A 31 -1.93 14.76 4.49
CA GLY A 31 -3.25 15.37 4.43
C GLY A 31 -3.33 16.47 3.37
N ASP A 32 -2.36 17.39 3.36
CA ASP A 32 -2.31 18.49 2.40
C ASP A 32 -2.20 17.99 0.95
N ARG A 33 -1.38 16.95 0.73
CA ARG A 33 -1.21 16.34 -0.59
C ARG A 33 -2.40 15.49 -0.99
N TRP A 34 -3.02 14.78 -0.05
CA TRP A 34 -4.18 13.95 -0.28
C TRP A 34 -5.40 14.74 -0.78
N GLN A 35 -5.49 16.03 -0.45
CA GLN A 35 -6.52 16.92 -0.99
C GLN A 35 -6.27 17.31 -2.45
N GLN A 36 -5.02 17.21 -2.93
CA GLN A 36 -4.66 17.53 -4.30
C GLN A 36 -5.05 16.37 -5.22
N LYS A 37 -6.02 16.61 -6.13
CA LYS A 37 -6.49 15.60 -7.11
C LYS A 37 -5.35 14.87 -7.85
N PRO A 38 -4.31 15.54 -8.37
CA PRO A 38 -3.22 14.86 -9.08
C PRO A 38 -2.45 13.90 -8.17
N TYR A 39 -2.13 14.32 -6.95
CA TYR A 39 -1.42 13.49 -5.99
C TYR A 39 -2.27 12.30 -5.55
N LYS A 40 -3.53 12.52 -5.17
CA LYS A 40 -4.46 11.43 -4.78
C LYS A 40 -4.53 10.35 -5.86
N LYS A 41 -4.74 10.76 -7.12
CA LYS A 41 -4.81 9.83 -8.26
C LYS A 41 -3.51 9.02 -8.38
N SER A 42 -2.37 9.71 -8.42
CA SER A 42 -1.05 9.08 -8.52
C SER A 42 -0.77 8.11 -7.36
N PHE A 43 -1.11 8.49 -6.13
CA PHE A 43 -0.92 7.66 -4.95
C PHE A 43 -1.75 6.38 -5.01
N ILE A 44 -3.03 6.50 -5.40
CA ILE A 44 -3.92 5.34 -5.56
C ILE A 44 -3.38 4.41 -6.66
N GLU A 45 -3.10 4.95 -7.85
CA GLU A 45 -2.73 4.15 -9.03
C GLU A 45 -1.37 3.47 -8.90
N HIS A 46 -0.38 4.16 -8.34
CA HIS A 46 1.01 3.70 -8.34
C HIS A 46 1.50 3.15 -7.00
N LYS A 47 0.80 3.40 -5.89
CA LYS A 47 1.24 2.95 -4.56
C LYS A 47 0.18 2.09 -3.87
N ALA A 48 -1.00 2.62 -3.62
CA ALA A 48 -2.01 1.90 -2.84
C ALA A 48 -2.61 0.71 -3.61
N MET A 49 -3.00 0.85 -4.88
CA MET A 49 -3.59 -0.24 -5.66
C MET A 49 -2.60 -1.38 -5.97
N PRO A 50 -1.32 -1.11 -6.31
CA PRO A 50 -0.31 -2.17 -6.39
C PRO A 50 -0.14 -2.92 -5.06
N LEU A 51 -0.09 -2.23 -3.92
CA LEU A 51 -0.08 -2.89 -2.62
C LEU A 51 -1.27 -3.82 -2.47
N ILE A 52 -2.49 -3.33 -2.72
CA ILE A 52 -3.71 -4.16 -2.67
C ILE A 52 -3.61 -5.37 -3.60
N THR A 53 -3.03 -5.20 -4.79
CA THR A 53 -2.83 -6.29 -5.75
C THR A 53 -1.92 -7.38 -5.19
N VAL A 54 -0.77 -6.99 -4.64
CA VAL A 54 0.17 -7.91 -4.01
C VAL A 54 -0.47 -8.58 -2.78
N LEU A 55 -1.22 -7.86 -1.95
CA LEU A 55 -1.92 -8.46 -0.81
C LEU A 55 -3.02 -9.44 -1.23
N ALA A 56 -3.77 -9.14 -2.29
CA ALA A 56 -4.87 -9.98 -2.79
C ALA A 56 -4.38 -11.28 -3.44
N LYS A 57 -3.41 -11.15 -4.34
CA LYS A 57 -2.97 -12.22 -5.25
C LYS A 57 -1.63 -12.83 -4.83
N GLY A 58 -0.79 -12.08 -4.14
CA GLY A 58 0.54 -12.51 -3.74
C GLY A 58 0.55 -13.68 -2.76
N LYS A 59 -0.59 -14.11 -2.22
CA LYS A 59 -0.73 -15.36 -1.46
C LYS A 59 -0.91 -16.62 -2.33
N THR A 60 -1.31 -16.45 -3.60
CA THR A 60 -1.54 -17.55 -4.55
C THR A 60 -0.44 -17.66 -5.61
N TRP A 61 0.41 -16.65 -5.73
CA TRP A 61 1.56 -16.69 -6.64
C TRP A 61 2.63 -17.68 -6.15
N ASP A 62 3.37 -18.26 -7.08
CA ASP A 62 4.67 -18.86 -6.77
C ASP A 62 5.69 -17.77 -6.38
N ASP A 63 6.84 -18.20 -5.86
CA ASP A 63 7.85 -17.29 -5.33
C ASP A 63 8.51 -16.43 -6.42
N GLU A 64 8.69 -16.98 -7.62
CA GLU A 64 9.28 -16.26 -8.76
C GLU A 64 8.37 -15.13 -9.26
N THR A 65 7.08 -15.42 -9.43
CA THR A 65 6.06 -14.44 -9.82
C THR A 65 5.93 -13.36 -8.75
N PHE A 66 5.93 -13.74 -7.47
CA PHE A 66 5.86 -12.76 -6.37
C PHE A 66 7.07 -11.82 -6.37
N ALA A 67 8.28 -12.36 -6.49
CA ALA A 67 9.50 -11.56 -6.51
C ALA A 67 9.53 -10.61 -7.73
N THR A 68 9.14 -11.10 -8.90
CA THR A 68 9.06 -10.31 -10.13
C THR A 68 8.05 -9.18 -10.01
N GLU A 69 6.82 -9.48 -9.58
CA GLU A 69 5.77 -8.46 -9.44
C GLU A 69 6.09 -7.43 -8.34
N LEU A 70 6.77 -7.85 -7.25
CA LEU A 70 7.22 -6.93 -6.21
C LEU A 70 8.37 -6.03 -6.69
N ALA A 71 9.28 -6.56 -7.52
CA ALA A 71 10.35 -5.78 -8.14
C ALA A 71 9.81 -4.79 -9.19
N ASP A 72 8.84 -5.23 -10.00
CA ASP A 72 8.12 -4.41 -10.97
C ASP A 72 7.37 -3.23 -10.34
N TRP A 73 7.00 -3.35 -9.06
CA TRP A 73 6.48 -2.24 -8.27
C TRP A 73 7.59 -1.25 -7.90
N ASN A 74 8.20 -0.66 -8.92
CA ASN A 74 9.35 0.23 -8.84
C ASN A 74 8.92 1.67 -8.54
N VAL A 75 8.52 1.92 -7.30
CA VAL A 75 8.17 3.26 -6.80
C VAL A 75 8.97 3.60 -5.56
N LYS A 76 9.14 4.89 -5.31
CA LYS A 76 9.74 5.40 -4.08
C LYS A 76 8.66 5.92 -3.13
N PHE A 77 8.93 5.86 -1.84
CA PHE A 77 8.00 6.29 -0.80
C PHE A 77 8.54 7.46 0.02
N TYR A 78 7.63 8.36 0.42
CA TYR A 78 7.87 9.29 1.52
C TYR A 78 7.46 8.63 2.84
N ASP A 79 8.05 9.05 3.95
CA ASP A 79 7.76 8.46 5.27
C ASP A 79 6.27 8.50 5.62
N ALA A 80 5.61 9.62 5.33
CA ALA A 80 4.18 9.79 5.61
C ALA A 80 3.28 8.84 4.78
N GLU A 81 3.69 8.51 3.56
CA GLU A 81 2.98 7.51 2.74
C GLU A 81 3.10 6.10 3.32
N VAL A 82 4.24 5.79 3.92
CA VAL A 82 4.50 4.48 4.49
C VAL A 82 3.74 4.31 5.79
N GLU A 83 3.63 5.35 6.60
CA GLU A 83 2.76 5.36 7.77
C GLU A 83 1.27 5.18 7.41
N VAL A 84 0.84 5.54 6.19
CA VAL A 84 -0.50 5.24 5.67
C VAL A 84 -0.62 3.76 5.24
N LEU A 85 0.39 3.22 4.54
CA LEU A 85 0.32 1.92 3.88
C LEU A 85 0.73 0.74 4.76
N ARG A 86 1.69 0.92 5.68
CA ARG A 86 2.21 -0.14 6.57
C ARG A 86 1.10 -0.82 7.38
N PRO A 87 0.16 -0.09 8.01
CA PRO A 87 -0.96 -0.71 8.74
C PRO A 87 -1.92 -1.50 7.84
N MET A 88 -1.88 -1.27 6.53
CA MET A 88 -2.63 -2.10 5.58
C MET A 88 -1.99 -3.47 5.46
N VAL A 89 -0.65 -3.59 5.53
CA VAL A 89 0.13 -4.85 5.51
C VAL A 89 -0.05 -5.66 6.80
N ASP A 90 -0.17 -4.97 7.93
CA ASP A 90 -0.36 -5.58 9.25
C ASP A 90 -1.83 -5.99 9.51
N GLY A 91 -2.75 -5.51 8.68
CA GLY A 91 -4.15 -5.94 8.62
C GLY A 91 -5.10 -5.08 9.45
N ASP A 92 -5.86 -4.19 8.78
CA ASP A 92 -7.03 -3.51 9.35
C ASP A 92 -8.26 -3.71 8.46
N GLY A 93 -9.33 -4.20 9.07
CA GLY A 93 -10.64 -4.34 8.46
C GLY A 93 -10.64 -5.17 7.17
N LEU A 94 -11.26 -4.64 6.12
CA LEU A 94 -11.46 -5.37 4.85
C LEU A 94 -10.14 -5.75 4.15
N ILE A 95 -9.06 -5.02 4.41
CA ILE A 95 -7.73 -5.33 3.85
C ILE A 95 -7.09 -6.54 4.54
N GLN A 96 -7.37 -6.75 5.83
CA GLN A 96 -6.92 -7.93 6.57
C GLN A 96 -7.41 -9.24 5.92
N LEU A 97 -8.64 -9.23 5.38
CA LEU A 97 -9.20 -10.40 4.67
C LEU A 97 -8.39 -10.75 3.42
N MET A 98 -7.80 -9.76 2.76
CA MET A 98 -7.00 -9.96 1.55
C MET A 98 -5.71 -10.72 1.87
N GLN A 99 -5.16 -10.50 3.07
CA GLN A 99 -3.91 -11.09 3.57
C GLN A 99 -4.09 -12.44 4.24
N LYS A 100 -5.32 -12.92 4.40
CA LYS A 100 -5.57 -14.21 5.04
C LYS A 100 -4.72 -15.29 4.36
N ASN A 101 -3.89 -15.97 5.15
CA ASN A 101 -2.92 -16.99 4.75
C ASN A 101 -1.69 -16.50 3.95
N MET A 102 -1.40 -15.19 3.94
CA MET A 102 -0.15 -14.69 3.37
C MET A 102 1.04 -15.16 4.22
N PRO A 103 2.06 -15.82 3.63
CA PRO A 103 3.28 -16.18 4.34
C PRO A 103 3.96 -14.97 4.95
N ASP A 104 4.50 -15.10 6.17
CA ASP A 104 5.12 -13.97 6.86
C ASP A 104 6.35 -13.44 6.13
N ALA A 105 7.12 -14.32 5.47
CA ALA A 105 8.24 -13.91 4.61
C ALA A 105 7.79 -12.93 3.49
N ARG A 106 6.61 -13.14 2.91
CA ARG A 106 6.06 -12.24 1.87
C ARG A 106 5.59 -10.91 2.47
N LYS A 107 5.00 -10.91 3.67
CA LYS A 107 4.68 -9.66 4.37
C LYS A 107 5.96 -8.86 4.67
N GLN A 108 7.00 -9.52 5.17
CA GLN A 108 8.29 -8.88 5.43
C GLN A 108 8.93 -8.32 4.15
N ALA A 109 8.84 -9.02 3.02
CA ALA A 109 9.30 -8.50 1.74
C ALA A 109 8.54 -7.23 1.30
N ILE A 110 7.23 -7.19 1.51
CA ILE A 110 6.41 -5.99 1.23
C ILE A 110 6.81 -4.83 2.16
N LEU A 111 7.02 -5.12 3.45
CA LEU A 111 7.48 -4.11 4.41
C LEU A 111 8.87 -3.59 4.06
N ALA A 112 9.78 -4.46 3.62
CA ALA A 112 11.11 -4.08 3.16
C ALA A 112 11.05 -3.19 1.90
N LYS A 113 10.07 -3.43 1.01
CA LYS A 113 9.86 -2.59 -0.19
C LYS A 113 9.57 -1.14 0.15
N PHE A 114 8.97 -0.87 1.30
CA PHE A 114 8.73 0.51 1.74
C PHE A 114 10.04 1.26 1.96
N GLU A 115 11.13 0.60 2.36
CA GLU A 115 12.43 1.24 2.61
C GLU A 115 13.09 1.81 1.33
N ASP A 116 12.53 1.56 0.14
CA ASP A 116 12.86 2.30 -1.10
C ASP A 116 12.35 3.75 -0.99
N ARG A 117 13.06 4.59 -0.22
CA ARG A 117 12.67 5.97 0.06
C ARG A 117 13.05 6.94 -1.07
N HIS A 118 12.32 8.05 -1.15
CA HIS A 118 12.84 9.26 -1.80
C HIS A 118 14.08 9.73 -1.03
N ALA A 119 15.15 10.05 -1.77
CA ALA A 119 16.39 10.59 -1.22
C ALA A 119 16.20 12.04 -0.74
#